data_AF-A0A521W2Z6-F1
#
_entry.id   AF-A0A521W2Z6-F1
#
_cell.length_a   1.000
_cell.length_b   1.000
_cell.length_c   1.000
_cell.angle_alpha   90.00
_cell.angle_beta   90.00
_cell.angle_gamma   90.00
#
_symmetry.space_group_name_H-M   'P 1'
#
loop_
_entity.id
_entity.type
_entity.pdbx_description
1 polymer ?
#
loop_
_entity_poly.entity_id
_entity_poly.type
_entity_poly.pdbx_seq_one_letter_code
_entity_poly.pdbx_strand_id
1 'polypeptide(L)' 'MSESHAPGKPRTHVLCLLRDGPTADALRWSEALAHSHEVELVDLTQPGIAYAELLQRIFASDRVISW' A
#
# COMPACT_ATOMS: atom_id res chain seq x y z
N MET A 1 1.67 -25.20 -27.27
CA MET A 1 0.58 -25.19 -26.29
C MET A 1 0.45 -23.75 -25.81
N SER A 2 -0.54 -23.03 -26.33
CA SER A 2 -0.72 -21.61 -26.02
C SER A 2 -1.51 -21.52 -24.72
N GLU A 3 -0.84 -21.13 -23.64
CA GLU A 3 -1.52 -20.82 -22.39
C GLU A 3 -2.34 -19.54 -22.59
N SER A 4 -3.66 -19.74 -22.61
CA SER A 4 -4.66 -18.68 -22.58
C SER A 4 -4.45 -17.86 -21.30
N HIS A 5 -3.85 -16.67 -21.41
CA HIS A 5 -3.82 -15.69 -20.34
C HIS A 5 -5.26 -15.26 -20.04
N ALA A 6 -5.84 -15.84 -19.00
CA ALA A 6 -7.00 -15.23 -18.34
C ALA A 6 -6.64 -13.77 -18.00
N PRO A 7 -7.61 -12.83 -18.04
CA PRO A 7 -7.34 -11.45 -17.63
C PRO A 7 -6.73 -11.49 -16.23
N GLY A 8 -5.48 -11.02 -16.11
CA GLY A 8 -4.73 -11.06 -14.87
C GLY A 8 -5.57 -10.43 -13.76
N LYS A 9 -5.75 -11.14 -12.66
CA LYS A 9 -6.49 -10.63 -11.49
C LYS A 9 -5.96 -9.22 -11.16
N PRO A 10 -6.83 -8.20 -10.96
CA PRO A 10 -6.37 -6.87 -10.58
C PRO A 10 -5.47 -6.98 -9.35
N ARG A 11 -4.30 -6.33 -9.38
CA ARG A 11 -3.41 -6.29 -8.22
C ARG A 11 -4.15 -5.59 -7.10
N THR A 12 -4.21 -6.22 -5.93
CA THR A 12 -4.83 -5.63 -4.73
C THR A 12 -4.05 -4.37 -4.35
N HIS A 13 -4.75 -3.26 -4.16
CA HIS A 13 -4.19 -2.01 -3.66
C HIS A 13 -4.09 -2.06 -2.13
N VAL A 14 -2.88 -1.91 -1.59
CA VAL A 14 -2.62 -1.92 -0.16
C VAL A 14 -2.03 -0.58 0.27
N LEU A 15 -2.75 0.11 1.14
CA LEU A 15 -2.27 1.32 1.80
C LEU A 15 -1.56 0.95 3.11
N CYS A 16 -0.30 1.35 3.23
CA CYS A 16 0.50 1.16 4.42
C CYS A 16 0.69 2.49 5.14
N LEU A 17 0.14 2.59 6.34
CA LEU A 17 0.28 3.73 7.22
C LEU A 17 1.50 3.52 8.11
N LEU A 18 2.52 4.36 7.93
CA LEU A 18 3.77 4.30 8.67
C LEU A 18 3.69 5.27 9.85
N ARG A 19 3.31 4.76 11.03
CA ARG A 19 3.13 5.58 12.24
C ARG A 19 4.44 6.21 12.71
N ASP A 20 5.51 5.42 12.65
CA ASP A 20 6.84 5.79 13.13
C ASP A 20 7.79 6.18 11.98
N GLY A 21 7.23 6.44 10.79
CA GLY A 21 7.96 6.80 9.57
C GLY A 21 8.57 5.59 8.83
N PRO A 22 9.39 5.83 7.79
CA PRO A 22 9.97 4.79 6.95
C PRO A 22 11.13 4.07 7.62
N THR A 23 10.84 3.31 8.68
CA THR A 23 11.82 2.44 9.34
C THR A 23 12.33 1.36 8.38
N ALA A 24 13.54 0.86 8.61
CA ALA A 24 14.15 -0.18 7.78
C ALA A 24 13.28 -1.44 7.68
N ASP A 25 12.61 -1.82 8.77
CA ASP A 25 11.72 -2.98 8.82
C ASP A 25 10.43 -2.74 8.01
N ALA A 26 9.84 -1.55 8.12
CA ALA A 26 8.66 -1.16 7.34
C ALA A 26 8.96 -1.17 5.84
N LEU A 27 10.09 -0.57 5.44
CA LEU A 27 10.52 -0.52 4.03
C LEU A 27 10.73 -1.93 3.47
N ARG A 28 11.51 -2.76 4.16
CA ARG A 28 11.79 -4.15 3.73
C ARG A 28 10.52 -4.98 3.57
N TRP A 29 9.57 -4.85 4.50
CA TRP A 29 8.30 -5.56 4.41
C TRP A 29 7.42 -5.01 3.27
N SER A 30 7.38 -3.69 3.07
CA SER A 30 6.62 -3.07 1.97
C SER A 30 7.15 -3.46 0.57
N GLU A 31 8.47 -3.59 0.41
CA GLU A 31 9.11 -4.08 -0.82
C GLU A 31 8.73 -5.53 -1.12
N ALA A 32 8.68 -6.37 -0.09
CA ALA A 32 8.22 -7.75 -0.22
C ALA A 32 6.74 -7.81 -0.62
N LEU A 33 5.90 -6.94 -0.06
CA LEU A 33 4.48 -6.85 -0.41
C LEU A 33 4.27 -6.38 -1.85
N ALA A 34 5.07 -5.41 -2.30
CA ALA A 34 5.02 -4.84 -3.65
C ALA A 34 5.29 -5.86 -4.77
N HIS A 35 5.89 -7.02 -4.47
CA HIS A 35 6.05 -8.10 -5.46
C HIS A 35 4.71 -8.63 -5.99
N SER A 36 3.68 -8.67 -5.14
CA SER A 36 2.37 -9.27 -5.48
C SER A 36 1.23 -8.27 -5.48
N HIS A 37 1.44 -7.08 -4.91
CA HIS A 37 0.43 -6.06 -4.70
C HIS A 37 0.86 -4.72 -5.27
N GLU A 38 -0.09 -3.80 -5.38
CA GLU A 38 0.21 -2.38 -5.54
C GLU A 38 0.24 -1.79 -4.12
N VAL A 39 1.33 -1.13 -3.76
CA VAL A 39 1.56 -0.67 -2.38
C VAL A 39 1.76 0.83 -2.37
N GLU A 40 0.92 1.52 -1.62
CA GLU A 40 1.04 2.95 -1.31
C GLU A 40 1.56 3.10 0.14
N LEU A 41 2.59 3.92 0.34
CA LEU A 41 3.10 4.25 1.67
C LEU A 41 2.67 5.66 2.06
N VAL A 42 2.12 5.80 3.27
CA VAL A 42 1.83 7.11 3.88
C VAL A 42 2.64 7.24 5.16
N ASP A 43 3.59 8.17 5.16
CA ASP A 43 4.36 8.55 6.34
C ASP A 43 3.55 9.50 7.23
N LEU A 44 3.08 9.00 8.37
CA LEU A 44 2.28 9.79 9.32
C LEU A 44 3.13 10.70 10.21
N THR A 45 4.47 10.59 10.15
CA THR A 45 5.37 11.51 10.85
C THR A 45 5.55 12.82 10.10
N GLN A 46 5.28 12.83 8.81
CA GLN A 46 5.37 14.04 8.00
C GLN A 46 4.12 14.90 8.12
N PRO A 47 4.26 16.19 8.49
CA PRO A 47 3.15 17.12 8.41
C PRO A 47 2.81 17.36 6.94
N GLY A 48 1.54 17.20 6.56
CA GLY A 48 1.13 17.52 5.19
C GLY A 48 -0.11 16.80 4.69
N ILE A 49 -0.47 15.66 5.28
CA ILE A 49 -1.70 14.96 4.89
C ILE A 49 -2.89 15.49 5.66
N ALA A 50 -3.89 16.03 4.94
CA ALA A 50 -5.15 16.40 5.57
C ALA A 50 -5.89 15.13 6.00
N TYR A 51 -6.57 15.17 7.15
CA TYR A 51 -7.32 14.00 7.63
C TYR A 51 -8.36 13.50 6.62
N ALA A 52 -9.03 14.42 5.93
CA ALA A 52 -9.98 14.08 4.87
C ALA A 52 -9.32 13.37 3.68
N GLU A 53 -8.10 13.77 3.32
CA GLU A 53 -7.32 13.11 2.26
C GLU A 53 -6.87 11.71 2.69
N LEU A 54 -6.44 11.55 3.93
CA LEU A 54 -6.10 10.24 4.50
C LEU A 54 -7.31 9.30 4.47
N LEU A 55 -8.50 9.78 4.84
CA LEU A 55 -9.73 9.00 4.76
C LEU A 55 -10.04 8.58 3.32
N GLN A 56 -9.87 9.48 2.35
CA GLN A 56 -10.08 9.15 0.93
C GLN A 56 -9.16 8.02 0.47
N ARG A 57 -7.87 8.06 0.83
CA ARG A 57 -6.90 7.00 0.51
C ARG A 57 -7.26 5.67 1.17
N ILE A 58 -7.72 5.70 2.43
CA ILE A 58 -8.19 4.53 3.17
C ILE A 58 -9.38 3.88 2.45
N PHE A 59 -10.39 4.66 2.06
CA PHE A 59 -11.58 4.13 1.39
C PHE A 59 -11.34 3.70 -0.06
N ALA A 60 -10.32 4.25 -0.72
CA ALA A 60 -9.91 3.85 -2.06
C ALA A 60 -9.08 2.55 -2.11
N SER A 61 -8.66 2.03 -0.95
CA SER A 61 -7.76 0.87 -0.86
C SER A 61 -8.51 -0.42 -0.57
N ASP A 62 -8.06 -1.52 -1.18
CA ASP A 62 -8.62 -2.85 -0.90
C ASP A 62 -8.22 -3.34 0.50
N ARG A 63 -7.03 -2.94 0.95
CA ARG A 63 -6.49 -3.28 2.28
C ARG A 63 -5.74 -2.09 2.86
N VAL A 64 -5.79 -1.98 4.19
CA VAL A 64 -5.01 -1.02 4.97
C VAL A 64 -4.21 -1.75 6.02
N ILE A 65 -2.92 -1.44 6.13
CA ILE A 65 -2.01 -1.99 7.14
C ILE A 65 -1.40 -0.81 7.89
N SER A 66 -1.44 -0.89 9.22
CA SER A 66 -0.79 0.08 10.10
C SER A 66 0.47 -0.55 10.68
N TRP A 67 1.60 0.12 10.50
CA TRP A 67 2.91 -0.27 11.04
C TRP A 67 3.42 0.79 12.01
#